data_AF-A0A6B0ZM30-F1
#
_entry.id   AF-A0A6B0ZM30-F1
#
_cell.length_a   1.000
_cell.length_b   1.000
_cell.length_c   1.000
_cell.angle_alpha   90.00
_cell.angle_beta   90.00
_cell.angle_gamma   90.00
#
_symmetry.space_group_name_H-M   'P 1'
#
loop_
_entity.id
_entity.type
_entity.pdbx_description
1 polymer ?
#
loop_
_entity_poly.entity_id
_entity_poly.type
_entity_poly.pdbx_seq_one_letter_code
_entity_poly.pdbx_strand_id
1 'polypeptide(L)'
;MRDGLTIIDTDTHVWPSVEVLKRYADPQLLDRWDTELAHYERRVELPLTYGDPDGPWTNLSIEPRGYLREIGEKSHLEEELGAGGRAALEGKIRGLVVTEDSPRYGVGHDNAEGRIADMDREGTD
;
A
#
# COMPACT_ATOMS: atom_id res chain seq x y z
N MET A 1 -4.94 16.03 -17.09
CA MET A 1 -4.99 17.47 -17.46
C MET A 1 -6.33 18.06 -17.07
N ARG A 2 -6.37 19.19 -16.33
CA ARG A 2 -7.61 19.84 -15.90
C ARG A 2 -7.75 21.20 -16.58
N ASP A 3 -8.80 21.40 -17.37
CA ASP A 3 -9.08 22.67 -18.07
C ASP A 3 -7.92 23.24 -18.91
N GLY A 4 -7.11 22.37 -19.53
CA GLY A 4 -5.94 22.76 -20.33
C GLY A 4 -4.69 23.12 -19.52
N LEU A 5 -4.71 22.90 -18.20
CA LEU A 5 -3.54 23.05 -17.33
C LEU A 5 -2.77 21.72 -17.21
N THR A 6 -1.45 21.82 -17.31
CA THR A 6 -0.53 20.75 -16.94
C THR A 6 -0.40 20.72 -15.42
N ILE A 7 -0.75 19.58 -14.81
CA ILE A 7 -0.57 19.34 -13.37
C ILE A 7 0.74 18.58 -13.21
N ILE A 8 1.56 19.01 -12.25
CA ILE A 8 2.76 18.29 -11.84
C ILE A 8 2.54 17.88 -10.39
N ASP A 9 2.27 16.60 -10.18
CA ASP A 9 2.30 16.04 -8.84
C ASP A 9 3.78 15.86 -8.44
N THR A 10 4.17 16.56 -7.38
CA THR A 10 5.54 16.52 -6.86
C THR A 10 5.72 15.50 -5.74
N ASP A 11 4.64 14.88 -5.25
CA ASP A 11 4.63 14.03 -4.07
C ASP A 11 3.77 12.76 -4.26
N THR A 12 4.07 12.02 -5.31
CA THR A 12 3.45 10.72 -5.57
C THR A 12 4.10 9.63 -4.72
N HIS A 13 3.30 8.87 -3.97
CA HIS A 13 3.75 7.71 -3.19
C HIS A 13 3.45 6.39 -3.91
N VAL A 14 4.33 5.42 -3.72
CA VAL A 14 4.16 4.01 -4.12
C VAL A 14 4.32 3.12 -2.90
N TRP A 15 3.66 1.97 -2.91
CA TRP A 15 3.74 0.98 -1.85
C TRP A 15 4.02 -0.42 -2.44
N PRO A 16 5.27 -0.67 -2.86
CA PRO A 16 5.63 -1.91 -3.54
C PRO A 16 5.40 -3.13 -2.65
N SER A 17 4.99 -4.23 -3.28
CA SER A 17 4.83 -5.49 -2.57
C SER A 17 6.19 -6.12 -2.29
N VAL A 18 6.24 -7.08 -1.38
CA VAL A 18 7.44 -7.87 -1.11
C VAL A 18 7.94 -8.57 -2.37
N GLU A 19 7.05 -9.03 -3.25
CA GLU A 19 7.43 -9.64 -4.53
C GLU A 19 8.17 -8.65 -5.43
N VAL A 20 7.72 -7.38 -5.47
CA VAL A 20 8.40 -6.32 -6.21
C VAL A 20 9.73 -5.97 -5.54
N LEU A 21 9.75 -5.83 -4.21
CA LEU A 21 10.98 -5.54 -3.46
C LEU A 21 12.05 -6.62 -3.69
N LYS A 22 11.70 -7.90 -3.56
CA LYS A 22 12.63 -9.03 -3.78
C LYS A 22 13.16 -9.08 -5.22
N ARG A 23 12.38 -8.67 -6.22
CA ARG A 23 12.82 -8.66 -7.63
C ARG A 23 13.99 -7.71 -7.87
N TYR A 24 14.04 -6.59 -7.15
CA TYR A 24 15.05 -5.54 -7.32
C TYR A 24 16.04 -5.44 -6.15
N ALA A 25 15.91 -6.31 -5.14
CA ALA A 25 16.81 -6.34 -4.00
C ALA A 25 18.22 -6.83 -4.39
N ASP A 26 19.23 -6.24 -3.75
CA ASP A 26 20.61 -6.71 -3.85
C ASP A 26 20.76 -8.12 -3.24
N PRO A 27 21.65 -8.98 -3.76
CA PRO A 27 21.88 -10.32 -3.20
C PRO A 27 22.14 -10.34 -1.69
N GLN A 28 22.86 -9.35 -1.14
CA GLN A 28 23.12 -9.29 0.30
C GLN A 28 21.86 -9.10 1.15
N LEU A 29 20.86 -8.40 0.61
CA LEU A 29 19.57 -8.23 1.28
C LEU A 29 18.74 -9.50 1.16
N LEU A 30 18.76 -10.16 -0.01
CA LEU A 30 18.07 -11.42 -0.23
C LEU A 30 18.59 -12.53 0.70
N ASP A 31 19.91 -12.63 0.89
CA ASP A 31 20.54 -13.61 1.78
C ASP A 31 20.09 -13.46 3.25
N ARG A 32 19.72 -12.24 3.65
CA ARG A 32 19.28 -11.91 5.02
C ARG A 32 17.76 -11.92 5.17
N TRP A 33 17.03 -12.02 4.07
CA TRP A 33 15.59 -11.79 4.04
C TRP A 33 14.84 -12.77 4.93
N ASP A 34 15.12 -14.06 4.78
CA ASP A 34 14.42 -15.10 5.53
C ASP A 34 14.71 -15.02 7.04
N THR A 35 15.89 -14.57 7.42
CA THR A 35 16.30 -14.45 8.82
C THR A 35 15.85 -13.15 9.49
N GLU A 36 15.69 -12.07 8.73
CA GLU A 36 15.48 -10.73 9.31
C GLU A 36 14.12 -10.10 8.95
N LEU A 37 13.52 -10.48 7.82
CA LEU A 37 12.34 -9.81 7.27
C LEU A 37 11.14 -10.73 7.10
N ALA A 38 11.33 -12.04 6.89
CA ALA A 38 10.22 -12.96 6.61
C ALA A 38 9.14 -12.99 7.70
N HIS A 39 9.49 -12.79 8.97
CA HIS A 39 8.50 -12.73 10.06
C HIS A 39 7.68 -11.42 10.09
N TYR A 40 8.05 -10.42 9.29
CA TYR A 40 7.24 -9.22 9.07
C TYR A 40 6.37 -9.34 7.81
N GLU A 41 6.55 -10.38 6.99
CA GLU A 41 5.75 -10.58 5.79
C GLU A 41 4.30 -10.91 6.17
N ARG A 42 3.37 -10.22 5.51
CA ARG A 42 1.96 -10.48 5.69
C ARG A 42 1.27 -10.49 4.33
N ARG A 43 0.56 -11.58 4.09
CA ARG A 43 -0.28 -11.73 2.91
C ARG A 43 -1.53 -10.87 3.04
N VAL A 44 -1.72 -9.98 2.07
CA VAL A 44 -2.91 -9.16 1.92
C VAL A 44 -3.86 -9.92 1.00
N GLU A 45 -5.00 -10.29 1.56
CA GLU A 45 -6.12 -10.86 0.84
C GLU A 45 -7.14 -9.75 0.56
N LEU A 46 -7.94 -9.92 -0.49
CA LEU A 46 -9.03 -9.03 -0.91
C LEU A 46 -9.87 -8.50 0.28
N PRO A 47 -10.41 -7.26 0.22
CA PRO A 47 -10.70 -6.50 -1.01
C PRO A 47 -9.54 -5.65 -1.52
N LEU A 48 -9.44 -5.57 -2.85
CA LEU A 48 -8.55 -4.65 -3.56
C LEU A 48 -8.81 -3.23 -3.06
N THR A 49 -7.72 -2.54 -2.75
CA THR A 49 -7.73 -1.10 -2.55
C THR A 49 -7.17 -0.40 -3.78
N TYR A 50 -7.20 0.93 -3.73
CA TYR A 50 -6.85 1.84 -4.80
C TYR A 50 -5.44 1.54 -5.36
N GLY A 51 -5.36 1.00 -6.58
CA GLY A 51 -4.07 0.74 -7.26
C GLY A 51 -3.33 -0.54 -6.86
N ASP A 52 -3.98 -1.44 -6.10
CA ASP A 52 -3.45 -2.77 -5.74
C ASP A 52 -3.33 -3.69 -6.97
N PRO A 53 -2.59 -4.82 -6.89
CA PRO A 53 -2.48 -5.80 -7.96
C PRO A 53 -3.79 -6.57 -8.13
N ASP A 54 -4.05 -7.13 -9.31
CA ASP A 54 -5.20 -7.99 -9.60
C ASP A 54 -5.02 -9.41 -8.98
N GLY A 55 -4.86 -9.47 -7.65
CA GLY A 55 -4.64 -10.69 -6.90
C GLY A 55 -4.02 -10.47 -5.52
N PRO A 56 -3.92 -11.53 -4.70
CA PRO A 56 -3.26 -11.46 -3.41
C PRO A 56 -1.79 -11.06 -3.55
N TRP A 57 -1.30 -10.28 -2.60
CA TRP A 57 0.06 -9.75 -2.60
C TRP A 57 0.61 -9.73 -1.17
N THR A 58 1.92 -9.56 -1.02
CA THR A 58 2.56 -9.58 0.30
C THR A 58 3.08 -8.19 0.68
N ASN A 59 2.77 -7.74 1.89
CA ASN A 59 3.32 -6.51 2.46
C ASN A 59 4.29 -6.80 3.61
N LEU A 60 5.05 -5.79 4.03
CA LEU A 60 5.82 -5.82 5.28
C LEU A 60 5.05 -5.06 6.36
N SER A 61 4.76 -5.72 7.48
CA SER A 61 4.11 -5.13 8.65
C SER A 61 5.08 -5.12 9.84
N ILE A 62 5.79 -4.00 10.00
CA ILE A 62 6.84 -3.84 11.01
C ILE A 62 6.23 -3.15 12.23
N GLU A 63 6.01 -3.92 13.30
CA GLU A 63 5.52 -3.44 14.60
C GLU A 63 4.42 -2.37 14.48
N PRO A 64 3.32 -2.66 13.76
CA PRO A 64 2.31 -1.66 13.50
C PRO A 64 1.73 -1.16 14.83
N ARG A 65 1.64 0.15 14.98
CA ARG A 65 1.09 0.79 16.17
C ARG A 65 -0.36 1.15 15.92
N GLY A 66 -1.25 0.58 16.72
CA GLY A 66 -2.67 0.90 16.69
C GLY A 66 -2.96 2.19 17.44
N TYR A 67 -3.23 3.29 16.71
CA TYR A 67 -3.78 4.49 17.31
C TYR A 67 -5.30 4.46 17.19
N LEU A 68 -6.00 4.31 18.31
CA LEU A 68 -7.42 4.61 18.35
C LEU A 68 -7.62 6.10 18.63
N ARG A 69 -8.52 6.69 17.85
CA ARG A 69 -9.05 8.03 18.10
C ARG A 69 -10.56 7.93 18.14
N GLU A 70 -11.12 8.23 19.30
CA GLU A 70 -12.52 8.56 19.43
C GLU A 70 -12.68 10.07 19.26
N ILE A 71 -13.74 10.49 18.55
CA ILE A 71 -14.00 11.92 18.31
C ILE A 71 -14.18 12.61 19.67
N GLY A 72 -13.31 13.59 19.96
CA GLY A 72 -13.33 14.34 21.22
C GLY A 72 -12.37 13.83 22.29
N GLU A 73 -11.69 12.70 22.06
CA GLU A 73 -10.72 12.15 23.01
C GLU A 73 -9.27 12.24 22.49
N LYS A 74 -8.31 12.28 23.43
CA LYS A 74 -6.89 12.13 23.07
C LYS A 74 -6.65 10.69 22.61
N SER A 75 -5.90 10.53 21.52
CA SER A 75 -5.52 9.20 21.03
C SER A 75 -4.81 8.42 22.13
N HIS A 76 -5.17 7.15 22.29
CA HIS A 76 -4.42 6.21 23.11
C HIS A 76 -3.96 5.04 22.24
N LEU A 77 -2.78 4.51 22.56
CA LEU A 77 -2.27 3.27 21.97
C LEU A 77 -3.07 2.13 22.57
N GLU A 78 -3.73 1.35 21.72
CA GLU A 78 -4.57 0.24 22.18
C GLU A 78 -3.73 -1.02 22.45
N GLU A 79 -2.75 -1.33 21.57
CA GLU A 79 -1.90 -2.53 21.70
C GLU A 79 -0.64 -2.46 20.81
N GLU A 80 0.45 -3.08 21.26
CA GLU A 80 1.60 -3.42 20.40
C GLU A 80 1.26 -4.71 19.64
N LEU A 81 1.00 -4.58 18.33
CA LEU A 81 0.47 -5.67 17.51
C LEU A 81 1.55 -6.70 17.06
N GLY A 82 2.81 -6.50 17.47
CA GLY A 82 3.94 -7.38 17.18
C GLY A 82 4.34 -7.42 15.70
N ALA A 83 5.43 -8.13 15.39
CA ALA A 83 5.87 -8.36 14.03
C ALA A 83 4.80 -9.08 13.18
N GLY A 84 4.54 -8.60 11.96
CA GLY A 84 3.53 -9.21 11.08
C GLY A 84 2.08 -8.94 11.52
N GLY A 85 1.87 -8.11 12.55
CA GLY A 85 0.55 -7.77 13.09
C GLY A 85 -0.37 -7.08 12.08
N ARG A 86 -1.68 -7.13 12.34
CA ARG A 86 -2.69 -6.38 11.56
C ARG A 86 -2.80 -4.96 12.09
N ALA A 87 -2.87 -3.96 11.21
CA ALA A 87 -3.11 -2.58 11.65
C ALA A 87 -4.50 -2.46 12.32
N ALA A 88 -4.62 -1.58 13.33
CA ALA A 88 -5.82 -1.46 14.17
C ALA A 88 -7.14 -1.21 13.40
N LEU A 89 -7.06 -0.63 12.21
CA LEU A 89 -8.22 -0.35 11.36
C LEU A 89 -8.40 -1.34 10.20
N GLU A 90 -7.49 -2.29 10.03
CA GLU A 90 -7.44 -3.12 8.82
C GLU A 90 -8.72 -3.95 8.59
N GLY A 91 -9.32 -4.51 9.65
CA GLY A 91 -10.60 -5.23 9.55
C GLY A 91 -11.84 -4.32 9.46
N LYS A 92 -11.66 -3.01 9.62
CA LYS A 92 -12.74 -2.00 9.58
C LYS A 92 -12.73 -1.22 8.26
N ILE A 93 -11.63 -1.23 7.52
CA ILE A 93 -11.54 -0.67 6.17
C ILE A 93 -12.35 -1.59 5.25
N ARG A 94 -13.51 -1.09 4.82
CA ARG A 94 -14.22 -1.69 3.69
C ARG A 94 -13.51 -1.18 2.45
N GLY A 95 -12.94 -2.08 1.64
CA GLY A 95 -12.31 -1.71 0.38
C GLY A 95 -13.23 -0.78 -0.39
N LEU A 96 -12.72 0.39 -0.79
CA LEU A 96 -13.44 1.28 -1.67
C LEU A 96 -13.80 0.47 -2.93
N VAL A 97 -15.06 0.50 -3.34
CA VAL A 97 -15.51 -0.20 -4.54
C VAL A 97 -14.61 0.25 -5.69
N VAL A 98 -13.87 -0.68 -6.29
CA VAL A 98 -13.10 -0.40 -7.51
C VAL A 98 -14.10 -0.05 -8.60
N THR A 99 -14.07 1.20 -9.04
CA THR A 99 -14.89 1.72 -10.15
C THR A 99 -14.05 1.88 -11.41
N GLU A 100 -14.68 2.19 -12.53
CA GLU A 100 -13.96 2.57 -13.76
C GLU A 100 -13.03 3.78 -13.54
N ASP A 101 -13.35 4.63 -12.57
CA ASP A 101 -12.56 5.80 -12.16
C ASP A 101 -11.42 5.48 -11.18
N SER A 102 -11.28 4.22 -10.76
CA SER A 102 -10.15 3.80 -9.92
C SER A 102 -8.86 3.69 -10.73
N PRO A 103 -7.68 3.85 -10.09
CA PRO A 103 -6.41 3.64 -10.74
C PRO A 103 -6.30 2.22 -11.26
N ARG A 104 -5.48 2.08 -12.29
CA ARG A 104 -5.17 0.80 -12.88
C ARG A 104 -4.52 -0.11 -11.84
N TYR A 105 -4.67 -1.41 -12.03
CA TYR A 105 -4.06 -2.37 -11.13
C TYR A 105 -2.53 -2.25 -11.12
N GLY A 106 -1.95 -2.42 -9.92
CA GLY A 106 -0.52 -2.47 -9.71
C GLY A 106 0.20 -1.12 -9.79
N VAL A 107 -0.51 0.01 -9.92
CA VAL A 107 0.14 1.34 -9.97
C VAL A 107 0.75 1.78 -8.64
N GLY A 108 0.34 1.14 -7.53
CA GLY A 108 1.02 1.23 -6.25
C GLY A 108 2.30 0.39 -6.17
N HIS A 109 2.51 -0.52 -7.13
CA HIS A 109 3.56 -1.53 -7.11
C HIS A 109 4.57 -1.34 -8.24
N ASP A 110 4.42 -2.04 -9.36
CA ASP A 110 5.38 -2.02 -10.48
C ASP A 110 4.79 -1.56 -11.83
N ASN A 111 3.59 -0.98 -11.83
CA ASN A 111 2.94 -0.46 -13.04
C ASN A 111 3.13 1.06 -13.21
N ALA A 112 4.36 1.48 -13.53
CA ALA A 112 4.68 2.89 -13.75
C ALA A 112 3.98 3.51 -14.97
N GLU A 113 3.81 2.72 -16.05
CA GLU A 113 3.10 3.17 -17.26
C GLU A 113 1.62 3.46 -16.96
N GLY A 114 0.98 2.57 -16.19
CA GLY A 114 -0.39 2.76 -15.71
C GLY A 114 -0.52 3.99 -14.82
N ARG A 115 0.47 4.25 -13.95
CA ARG A 115 0.49 5.46 -13.10
C ARG A 115 0.52 6.73 -13.93
N ILE A 116 1.43 6.82 -14.91
CA ILE A 116 1.52 8.00 -15.79
C ILE A 116 0.20 8.21 -16.53
N ALA A 117 -0.38 7.14 -17.05
CA ALA A 117 -1.67 7.20 -17.72
C ALA A 117 -2.84 7.49 -16.78
N ASP A 118 -2.73 7.26 -15.47
CA ASP A 118 -3.72 7.65 -14.46
C ASP A 118 -3.56 9.13 -14.07
N MET A 119 -2.33 9.65 -13.98
CA MET A 119 -2.08 11.09 -13.78
C MET A 119 -2.62 11.96 -14.92
N ASP A 120 -2.63 11.43 -16.14
CA ASP A 120 -3.22 12.12 -17.28
C ASP A 120 -4.76 12.17 -17.22
N ARG A 121 -5.38 11.24 -16.47
CA ARG A 121 -6.82 11.10 -16.30
C ARG A 121 -7.31 11.87 -15.06
N GLU A 122 -8.38 12.63 -15.22
CA GLU A 122 -8.94 13.42 -14.12
C GLU A 122 -9.58 12.54 -13.04
N GLY A 123 -9.25 12.80 -11.77
CA GLY A 123 -9.87 12.14 -10.63
C GLY A 123 -9.31 10.75 -10.28
N THR A 124 -8.13 10.39 -10.81
CA THR A 124 -7.54 9.06 -10.64
C THR A 124 -6.11 9.06 -10.09
N ASP A 125 -5.59 10.23 -9.65
CA ASP A 125 -4.32 10.26 -8.90
C ASP A 125 -4.46 9.71 -7.46
#